data_AF-A0A8H4NYB4-F1
#
_entry.id   AF-A0A8H4NYB4-F1
#
_cell.length_a   1.000
_cell.length_b   1.000
_cell.length_c   1.000
_cell.angle_alpha   90.00
_cell.angle_beta   90.00
_cell.angle_gamma   90.00
#
_symmetry.space_group_name_H-M   'P 1'
#
loop_
_entity.id
_entity.type
_entity.pdbx_description
1 polymer ?
#
loop_
_entity_poly.entity_id
_entity_poly.type
_entity_poly.pdbx_seq_one_letter_code
_entity_poly.pdbx_strand_id
1 'polypeptide(L)'
;MVRLKVAVRFGLAFCLSGHVGRVIAACSNEETSTITEATQVSSLAASCATYTGDLHLINVTRTINMTGVETLIGDIKYDNDFPDDYVTFYSSTLKNVTGDLLMYGAGEKFTKTPGDLNITLPALRTIHGLGAYSGWGDISINTDPKLNISQGFQIGASQSAAGNLYLNFTHTYSIGVSGVDFQVTRGALLTSSAEKVEREITIFGNSGLGRVELDDLKFVNYTVDIKSNSDLDYISLSLSEVGLLRVKENGRDTHLSVPNLKKLGGRSDPGTHTSGGDAGGIFRDLVNASLPLLTEVHGDDVDWFKGKLNFTSNFFSELSLPSLRTANCTLGIDENIALNDLSVPRLNYVKDLQIHDNLRLLNFTANLLKKADNINMTGPFTNVEFFGLEVITGDFYLAGDKTMDCSWFDEYFLNHIVQGSYKCVGNHTKPATERKPSTPTDEADLEDEGSKQGGGSSSENGGGSSSGSNGGLSTGAKAGIGAGVGVAGLILLSLSAGFLIGKKTKRLPGAVIHTAESGYHKAELDGHGKPPASVEASEMQDTGKSELPVNPARAELAG
;
A
#
# COMPACT_ATOMS: atom_id res chain seq x y z
N MET A 1 8.91 22.87 -67.22
CA MET A 1 8.48 22.25 -68.49
C MET A 1 9.59 21.34 -68.99
N VAL A 2 9.75 20.13 -68.43
CA VAL A 2 10.58 19.03 -68.97
C VAL A 2 9.90 17.73 -68.51
N ARG A 3 9.44 16.93 -69.47
CA ARG A 3 8.78 15.63 -69.25
C ARG A 3 9.84 14.54 -69.28
N LEU A 4 9.94 13.73 -68.23
CA LEU A 4 10.70 12.47 -68.25
C LEU A 4 9.71 11.32 -68.19
N LYS A 5 9.56 10.60 -69.31
CA LYS A 5 8.81 9.35 -69.42
C LYS A 5 9.75 8.19 -69.09
N VAL A 6 9.49 7.47 -68.02
CA VAL A 6 10.06 6.15 -67.77
C VAL A 6 8.92 5.16 -67.71
N ALA A 7 8.83 4.31 -68.73
CA ALA A 7 7.90 3.20 -68.79
C ALA A 7 8.61 1.95 -68.26
N VAL A 8 8.27 1.52 -67.04
CA VAL A 8 8.66 0.21 -66.52
C VAL A 8 7.44 -0.71 -66.65
N ARG A 9 7.57 -1.73 -67.50
CA ARG A 9 6.63 -2.85 -67.58
C ARG A 9 6.97 -3.82 -66.45
N PHE A 10 6.19 -3.81 -65.37
CA PHE A 10 6.15 -4.91 -64.41
C PHE A 10 5.03 -5.86 -64.84
N GLY A 11 5.41 -7.02 -65.36
CA GLY A 11 4.52 -8.16 -65.48
C GLY A 11 4.38 -8.82 -64.11
N LEU A 12 3.25 -8.62 -63.45
CA LEU A 12 2.88 -9.35 -62.24
C LEU A 12 1.91 -10.47 -62.64
N ALA A 13 2.40 -11.70 -62.62
CA ALA A 13 1.60 -12.89 -62.80
C ALA A 13 0.70 -13.08 -61.56
N PHE A 14 -0.61 -13.04 -61.79
CA PHE A 14 -1.66 -13.29 -60.81
C PHE A 14 -1.69 -14.79 -60.46
N CYS A 15 -1.07 -15.19 -59.35
CA CYS A 15 -1.37 -16.46 -58.69
C CYS A 15 -2.52 -16.23 -57.71
N LEU A 16 -3.75 -16.33 -58.21
CA LEU A 16 -4.98 -16.47 -57.41
C LEU A 16 -5.04 -17.89 -56.82
N SER A 17 -4.31 -18.12 -55.73
CA SER A 17 -4.61 -19.24 -54.81
C SER A 17 -5.56 -18.72 -53.73
N GLY A 18 -6.79 -19.24 -53.75
CA GLY A 18 -7.90 -18.80 -52.92
C GLY A 18 -7.65 -18.90 -51.42
N HIS A 19 -7.31 -17.78 -50.80
CA HIS A 19 -7.90 -17.43 -49.51
C HIS A 19 -9.10 -16.55 -49.81
N VAL A 20 -10.28 -17.17 -49.92
CA VAL A 20 -11.54 -16.45 -49.72
C VAL A 20 -11.56 -16.09 -48.24
N GLY A 21 -10.80 -15.04 -47.87
CA GLY A 21 -10.98 -14.39 -46.59
C GLY A 21 -12.43 -13.96 -46.56
N ARG A 22 -13.23 -14.60 -45.72
CA ARG A 22 -14.58 -14.11 -45.43
C ARG A 22 -14.38 -12.67 -44.97
N VAL A 23 -14.79 -11.72 -45.80
CA VAL A 23 -14.92 -10.33 -45.38
C VAL A 23 -16.10 -10.34 -44.43
N ILE A 24 -15.82 -10.67 -43.16
CA ILE A 24 -16.85 -10.64 -42.11
C ILE A 24 -17.16 -9.16 -41.90
N ALA A 25 -18.44 -8.82 -42.00
CA ALA A 25 -18.89 -7.44 -41.92
C ALA A 25 -18.57 -6.86 -40.53
N ALA A 26 -18.18 -5.58 -40.51
CA ALA A 26 -18.24 -4.79 -39.29
C ALA A 26 -19.71 -4.41 -39.06
N CYS A 27 -20.19 -4.62 -37.85
CA CYS A 27 -21.52 -4.21 -37.43
C CYS A 27 -21.38 -2.97 -36.55
N SER A 28 -22.27 -2.01 -36.76
CA SER A 28 -22.26 -0.75 -36.02
C SER A 28 -23.69 -0.40 -35.65
N ASN A 29 -23.90 -0.04 -34.39
CA ASN A 29 -25.08 0.63 -33.90
C ASN A 29 -24.63 1.91 -33.19
N GLU A 30 -25.19 3.05 -33.59
CA GLU A 30 -24.89 4.33 -32.92
C GLU A 30 -25.55 4.43 -31.54
N GLU A 31 -26.61 3.63 -31.29
CA GLU A 31 -27.32 3.56 -30.02
C GLU A 31 -26.99 2.26 -29.26
N THR A 32 -27.10 2.31 -27.92
CA THR A 32 -26.96 1.14 -27.04
C THR A 32 -27.93 0.05 -27.46
N SER A 33 -27.41 -1.12 -27.77
CA SER A 33 -28.23 -2.27 -28.16
C SER A 33 -28.62 -3.09 -26.95
N THR A 34 -29.91 -3.12 -26.66
CA THR A 34 -30.46 -3.95 -25.58
C THR A 34 -30.73 -5.36 -26.09
N ILE A 35 -30.12 -6.35 -25.45
CA ILE A 35 -30.30 -7.77 -25.73
C ILE A 35 -31.00 -8.43 -24.55
N THR A 36 -32.13 -9.08 -24.81
CA THR A 36 -32.94 -9.75 -23.79
C THR A 36 -32.95 -11.27 -23.96
N GLU A 37 -32.44 -11.79 -25.08
CA GLU A 37 -32.40 -13.23 -25.36
C GLU A 37 -31.00 -13.69 -25.81
N ALA A 38 -30.57 -14.87 -25.36
CA ALA A 38 -29.27 -15.45 -25.74
C ALA A 38 -29.13 -15.72 -27.26
N THR A 39 -30.25 -15.91 -27.96
CA THR A 39 -30.32 -16.09 -29.42
C THR A 39 -29.88 -14.83 -30.18
N GLN A 40 -30.17 -13.64 -29.65
CA GLN A 40 -29.75 -12.36 -30.22
C GLN A 40 -28.23 -12.19 -30.13
N VAL A 41 -27.64 -12.57 -29.00
CA VAL A 41 -26.17 -12.60 -28.80
C VAL A 41 -25.50 -13.52 -29.82
N SER A 42 -26.04 -14.73 -29.98
CA SER A 42 -25.51 -15.72 -30.91
C SER A 42 -25.62 -15.27 -32.37
N SER A 43 -26.72 -14.60 -32.72
CA SER A 43 -26.94 -14.03 -34.05
C SER A 43 -25.96 -12.90 -34.34
N LEU A 44 -25.73 -12.01 -33.35
CA LEU A 44 -24.74 -10.95 -33.44
C LEU A 44 -23.34 -11.52 -33.68
N ALA A 45 -22.91 -12.47 -32.83
CA ALA A 45 -21.59 -13.07 -32.90
C ALA A 45 -21.34 -13.84 -34.21
N ALA A 46 -22.37 -14.48 -34.78
CA ALA A 46 -22.26 -15.15 -36.07
C ALA A 46 -22.14 -14.17 -37.26
N SER A 47 -22.68 -12.95 -37.12
CA SER A 47 -22.74 -11.97 -38.21
C SER A 47 -21.56 -10.98 -38.24
N CYS A 48 -20.91 -10.75 -37.10
CA CYS A 48 -19.97 -9.65 -36.92
C CYS A 48 -18.68 -10.10 -36.21
N ALA A 49 -17.53 -9.96 -36.88
CA ALA A 49 -16.24 -10.12 -36.22
C ALA A 49 -15.86 -8.88 -35.40
N THR A 50 -16.27 -7.70 -35.87
CA THR A 50 -16.12 -6.43 -35.15
C THR A 50 -17.50 -5.83 -34.90
N TYR A 51 -17.79 -5.53 -33.64
CA TYR A 51 -18.99 -4.82 -33.22
C TYR A 51 -18.62 -3.42 -32.70
N THR A 52 -19.35 -2.39 -33.15
CA THR A 52 -19.21 -1.02 -32.67
C THR A 52 -20.52 -0.55 -32.05
N GLY A 53 -20.45 -0.04 -30.82
CA GLY A 53 -21.58 0.35 -29.99
C GLY A 53 -21.59 -0.39 -28.66
N ASP A 54 -22.46 0.05 -27.75
CA ASP A 54 -22.61 -0.55 -26.43
C ASP A 54 -23.62 -1.69 -26.47
N LEU A 55 -23.38 -2.72 -25.66
CA LEU A 55 -24.27 -3.86 -25.44
C LEU A 55 -24.82 -3.83 -24.02
N HIS A 56 -26.14 -3.79 -23.90
CA HIS A 56 -26.83 -3.93 -22.62
C HIS A 56 -27.62 -5.25 -22.59
N LEU A 57 -27.10 -6.21 -21.85
CA LEU A 57 -27.68 -7.55 -21.68
C LEU A 57 -28.60 -7.53 -20.47
N ILE A 58 -29.90 -7.72 -20.66
CA ILE A 58 -30.89 -7.66 -19.58
C ILE A 58 -31.57 -9.01 -19.43
N ASN A 59 -31.51 -9.60 -18.24
CA ASN A 59 -32.20 -10.87 -17.90
C ASN A 59 -31.87 -12.03 -18.86
N VAL A 60 -30.69 -12.00 -19.50
CA VAL A 60 -30.21 -13.13 -20.31
C VAL A 60 -29.72 -14.22 -19.37
N THR A 61 -30.36 -15.39 -19.40
CA THR A 61 -30.01 -16.51 -18.51
C THR A 61 -29.04 -17.51 -19.16
N ARG A 62 -28.36 -18.29 -18.30
CA ARG A 62 -27.47 -19.41 -18.66
C ARG A 62 -26.18 -19.02 -19.35
N THR A 63 -26.17 -18.83 -20.67
CA THR A 63 -24.92 -18.70 -21.42
C THR A 63 -25.01 -17.59 -22.46
N ILE A 64 -24.19 -16.56 -22.26
CA ILE A 64 -23.94 -15.48 -23.19
C ILE A 64 -22.69 -15.87 -23.99
N ASN A 65 -22.88 -16.43 -25.18
CA ASN A 65 -21.79 -16.87 -26.04
C ASN A 65 -21.50 -15.82 -27.13
N MET A 66 -20.39 -15.11 -26.99
CA MET A 66 -19.89 -14.10 -27.93
C MET A 66 -18.84 -14.66 -28.90
N THR A 67 -18.77 -16.00 -29.06
CA THR A 67 -17.84 -16.64 -30.01
C THR A 67 -18.21 -16.28 -31.45
N GLY A 68 -17.27 -15.68 -32.15
CA GLY A 68 -17.42 -15.08 -33.47
C GLY A 68 -17.05 -13.59 -33.46
N VAL A 69 -17.33 -12.87 -32.37
CA VAL A 69 -16.84 -11.51 -32.15
C VAL A 69 -15.38 -11.58 -31.73
N GLU A 70 -14.53 -10.83 -32.43
CA GLU A 70 -13.11 -10.68 -32.12
C GLU A 70 -12.79 -9.34 -31.44
N THR A 71 -13.49 -8.27 -31.82
CA THR A 71 -13.31 -6.93 -31.26
C THR A 71 -14.64 -6.28 -30.99
N LEU A 72 -14.82 -5.76 -29.78
CA LEU A 72 -15.96 -4.94 -29.41
C LEU A 72 -15.48 -3.52 -29.09
N ILE A 73 -16.03 -2.54 -29.79
CA ILE A 73 -15.75 -1.12 -29.61
C ILE A 73 -16.93 -0.49 -28.88
N GLY A 74 -16.88 -0.47 -27.55
CA GLY A 74 -17.97 -0.02 -26.67
C GLY A 74 -17.96 -0.78 -25.35
N ASP A 75 -19.00 -0.55 -24.55
CA ASP A 75 -19.21 -1.21 -23.26
C ASP A 75 -20.08 -2.46 -23.41
N ILE A 76 -19.91 -3.41 -22.49
CA ILE A 76 -20.78 -4.56 -22.28
C ILE A 76 -21.27 -4.48 -20.84
N LYS A 77 -22.55 -4.15 -20.66
CA LYS A 77 -23.22 -4.17 -19.37
C LYS A 77 -24.18 -5.34 -19.31
N TYR A 78 -24.10 -6.14 -18.25
CA TYR A 78 -25.08 -7.16 -17.91
C TYR A 78 -25.83 -6.75 -16.65
N ASP A 79 -27.16 -6.75 -16.70
CA ASP A 79 -28.05 -6.43 -15.59
C ASP A 79 -29.06 -7.56 -15.42
N ASN A 80 -29.10 -8.19 -14.24
CA ASN A 80 -30.02 -9.28 -13.96
C ASN A 80 -30.74 -9.08 -12.63
N ASP A 81 -32.03 -8.82 -12.74
CA ASP A 81 -32.91 -8.67 -11.59
C ASP A 81 -33.26 -10.02 -10.93
N PHE A 82 -33.04 -11.15 -11.61
CA PHE A 82 -33.52 -12.47 -11.17
C PHE A 82 -32.55 -13.62 -11.52
N PRO A 83 -31.36 -13.71 -10.88
CA PRO A 83 -30.46 -14.85 -11.06
C PRO A 83 -30.94 -16.05 -10.24
N ASP A 84 -32.08 -16.64 -10.61
CA ASP A 84 -32.43 -17.99 -10.15
C ASP A 84 -31.50 -19.05 -10.80
N ASP A 85 -30.73 -18.65 -11.82
CA ASP A 85 -29.81 -19.48 -12.61
C ASP A 85 -28.37 -18.92 -12.59
N TYR A 86 -27.41 -19.80 -12.84
CA TYR A 86 -26.03 -19.43 -13.16
C TYR A 86 -25.94 -18.66 -14.49
N VAL A 87 -24.96 -17.77 -14.60
CA VAL A 87 -24.65 -16.97 -15.79
C VAL A 87 -23.22 -17.27 -16.22
N THR A 88 -23.06 -17.73 -17.45
CA THR A 88 -21.77 -17.95 -18.10
C THR A 88 -21.59 -16.96 -19.24
N PHE A 89 -20.62 -16.05 -19.13
CA PHE A 89 -20.18 -15.21 -20.22
C PHE A 89 -18.96 -15.83 -20.88
N TYR A 90 -19.10 -16.27 -22.12
CA TYR A 90 -18.08 -17.04 -22.83
C TYR A 90 -17.77 -16.45 -24.20
N SER A 91 -16.47 -16.37 -24.52
CA SER A 91 -16.02 -16.18 -25.90
C SER A 91 -14.64 -16.75 -26.11
N SER A 92 -14.50 -17.62 -27.13
CA SER A 92 -13.21 -18.15 -27.56
C SER A 92 -12.48 -17.28 -28.59
N THR A 93 -13.11 -16.21 -29.07
CA THR A 93 -12.56 -15.36 -30.15
C THR A 93 -12.40 -13.90 -29.75
N LEU A 94 -13.09 -13.43 -28.70
CA LEU A 94 -13.06 -12.04 -28.27
C LEU A 94 -11.67 -11.70 -27.75
N LYS A 95 -10.93 -10.88 -28.51
CA LYS A 95 -9.56 -10.47 -28.21
C LYS A 95 -9.51 -9.12 -27.51
N ASN A 96 -10.36 -8.18 -27.94
CA ASN A 96 -10.31 -6.80 -27.50
C ASN A 96 -11.70 -6.25 -27.19
N VAL A 97 -11.82 -5.55 -26.06
CA VAL A 97 -13.00 -4.74 -25.70
C VAL A 97 -12.49 -3.34 -25.38
N THR A 98 -12.94 -2.30 -26.10
CA THR A 98 -12.42 -0.93 -25.87
C THR A 98 -13.08 -0.24 -24.69
N GLY A 99 -14.23 -0.72 -24.24
CA GLY A 99 -14.95 -0.26 -23.06
C GLY A 99 -14.94 -1.31 -21.94
N ASP A 100 -15.89 -1.17 -21.02
CA ASP A 100 -15.97 -1.98 -19.81
C ASP A 100 -16.80 -3.26 -20.02
N LEU A 101 -16.46 -4.33 -19.32
CA LEU A 101 -17.32 -5.50 -19.11
C LEU A 101 -17.80 -5.50 -17.66
N LEU A 102 -19.06 -5.10 -17.45
CA LEU A 102 -19.65 -4.93 -16.12
C LEU A 102 -20.80 -5.93 -15.92
N MET A 103 -20.63 -6.82 -14.94
CA MET A 103 -21.62 -7.85 -14.59
C MET A 103 -22.33 -7.49 -13.29
N TYR A 104 -23.56 -7.01 -13.38
CA TYR A 104 -24.41 -6.75 -12.23
C TYR A 104 -25.30 -7.97 -11.97
N GLY A 105 -25.14 -8.57 -10.80
CA GLY A 105 -26.02 -9.63 -10.31
C GLY A 105 -27.23 -9.04 -9.61
N ALA A 106 -27.87 -9.84 -8.75
CA ALA A 106 -29.06 -9.37 -8.08
C ALA A 106 -28.73 -8.17 -7.15
N GLY A 107 -29.54 -7.11 -7.21
CA GLY A 107 -29.45 -5.98 -6.26
C GLY A 107 -30.02 -6.36 -4.89
N GLU A 108 -29.70 -5.64 -3.81
CA GLU A 108 -29.82 -5.98 -2.37
C GLU A 108 -31.11 -6.64 -1.79
N LYS A 109 -32.17 -6.90 -2.57
CA LYS A 109 -33.50 -7.33 -2.11
C LYS A 109 -33.94 -8.71 -2.64
N PHE A 110 -33.05 -9.68 -2.73
CA PHE A 110 -33.43 -11.05 -3.13
C PHE A 110 -33.72 -11.93 -1.90
N THR A 111 -34.80 -12.70 -2.00
CA THR A 111 -35.18 -13.73 -1.02
C THR A 111 -34.66 -15.12 -1.39
N LYS A 112 -33.95 -15.23 -2.52
CA LYS A 112 -33.48 -16.47 -3.12
C LYS A 112 -31.97 -16.53 -3.17
N THR A 113 -31.43 -17.74 -3.23
CA THR A 113 -29.99 -17.98 -3.40
C THR A 113 -29.50 -17.34 -4.70
N PRO A 114 -28.47 -16.49 -4.65
CA PRO A 114 -27.90 -15.89 -5.85
C PRO A 114 -27.31 -16.96 -6.78
N GLY A 115 -27.50 -16.82 -8.10
CA GLY A 115 -26.85 -17.67 -9.10
C GLY A 115 -25.35 -17.37 -9.26
N ASP A 116 -24.60 -18.32 -9.82
CA ASP A 116 -23.15 -18.20 -10.01
C ASP A 116 -22.80 -17.39 -11.27
N LEU A 117 -21.69 -16.65 -11.24
CA LEU A 117 -21.11 -15.96 -12.39
C LEU A 117 -19.83 -16.65 -12.85
N ASN A 118 -19.80 -17.08 -14.11
CA ASN A 118 -18.59 -17.60 -14.75
C ASN A 118 -18.25 -16.77 -16.00
N ILE A 119 -17.10 -16.10 -15.98
CA ILE A 119 -16.55 -15.38 -17.14
C ILE A 119 -15.37 -16.18 -17.68
N THR A 120 -15.47 -16.69 -18.91
CA THR A 120 -14.40 -17.46 -19.57
C THR A 120 -14.04 -16.84 -20.91
N LEU A 121 -12.87 -16.18 -20.98
CA LEU A 121 -12.44 -15.37 -22.12
C LEU A 121 -10.98 -15.68 -22.54
N PRO A 122 -10.68 -16.90 -23.03
CA PRO A 122 -9.31 -17.35 -23.32
C PRO A 122 -8.65 -16.68 -24.54
N ALA A 123 -9.36 -15.85 -25.29
CA ALA A 123 -8.76 -15.06 -26.36
C ALA A 123 -8.51 -13.61 -25.96
N LEU A 124 -9.09 -13.15 -24.84
CA LEU A 124 -9.08 -11.75 -24.45
C LEU A 124 -7.65 -11.35 -24.07
N ARG A 125 -7.23 -10.19 -24.56
CA ARG A 125 -5.90 -9.61 -24.35
C ARG A 125 -5.99 -8.24 -23.73
N THR A 126 -6.94 -7.43 -24.18
CA THR A 126 -7.11 -6.05 -23.71
C THR A 126 -8.57 -5.76 -23.44
N ILE A 127 -8.83 -5.11 -22.30
CA ILE A 127 -10.13 -4.55 -21.94
C ILE A 127 -9.94 -3.23 -21.21
N HIS A 128 -10.91 -2.32 -21.26
CA HIS A 128 -10.83 -1.09 -20.48
C HIS A 128 -11.01 -1.39 -18.99
N GLY A 129 -12.19 -1.83 -18.58
CA GLY A 129 -12.50 -2.25 -17.22
C GLY A 129 -13.17 -3.62 -17.16
N LEU A 130 -12.96 -4.36 -16.08
CA LEU A 130 -13.62 -5.64 -15.82
C LEU A 130 -14.21 -5.62 -14.41
N GLY A 131 -15.52 -5.77 -14.32
CA GLY A 131 -16.25 -5.62 -13.07
C GLY A 131 -17.30 -6.70 -12.84
N ALA A 132 -17.39 -7.22 -11.61
CA ALA A 132 -18.52 -8.00 -11.12
C ALA A 132 -19.08 -7.36 -9.85
N TYR A 133 -20.38 -7.08 -9.85
CA TYR A 133 -21.05 -6.31 -8.80
C TYR A 133 -22.32 -7.00 -8.32
N SER A 134 -22.47 -7.05 -6.99
CA SER A 134 -23.62 -7.49 -6.18
C SER A 134 -24.30 -8.83 -6.53
N GLY A 135 -24.70 -9.58 -5.51
CA GLY A 135 -25.64 -10.71 -5.64
C GLY A 135 -25.25 -11.83 -6.61
N TRP A 136 -24.01 -12.33 -6.49
CA TRP A 136 -23.53 -13.55 -7.17
C TRP A 136 -23.22 -14.66 -6.15
N GLY A 137 -23.66 -15.89 -6.41
CA GLY A 137 -23.48 -17.03 -5.50
C GLY A 137 -22.05 -17.55 -5.45
N ASP A 138 -21.37 -17.52 -6.59
CA ASP A 138 -19.94 -17.75 -6.74
C ASP A 138 -19.45 -16.94 -7.94
N ILE A 139 -18.21 -16.44 -7.91
CA ILE A 139 -17.61 -15.66 -9.01
C ILE A 139 -16.35 -16.38 -9.48
N SER A 140 -16.37 -16.82 -10.74
CA SER A 140 -15.21 -17.41 -11.42
C SER A 140 -14.87 -16.61 -12.67
N ILE A 141 -13.62 -16.15 -12.76
CA ILE A 141 -13.11 -15.39 -13.92
C ILE A 141 -11.88 -16.12 -14.43
N ASN A 142 -11.94 -16.64 -15.65
CA ASN A 142 -10.87 -17.35 -16.31
C ASN A 142 -10.46 -16.64 -17.61
N THR A 143 -9.24 -16.12 -17.59
CA THR A 143 -8.64 -15.37 -18.69
C THR A 143 -7.21 -15.89 -18.87
N ASP A 144 -6.95 -16.61 -19.95
CA ASP A 144 -5.61 -17.06 -20.34
C ASP A 144 -5.50 -16.85 -21.85
N PRO A 145 -4.70 -15.89 -22.36
CA PRO A 145 -3.49 -15.30 -21.75
C PRO A 145 -3.73 -14.23 -20.67
N LYS A 146 -2.64 -13.77 -20.04
CA LYS A 146 -2.63 -12.61 -19.12
C LYS A 146 -3.30 -11.38 -19.75
N LEU A 147 -4.25 -10.78 -19.05
CA LEU A 147 -4.98 -9.59 -19.52
C LEU A 147 -4.22 -8.28 -19.27
N ASN A 148 -4.49 -7.28 -20.12
CA ASN A 148 -4.19 -5.88 -19.87
C ASN A 148 -5.49 -5.10 -19.66
N ILE A 149 -5.65 -4.49 -18.48
CA ILE A 149 -6.88 -3.79 -18.07
C ILE A 149 -6.57 -2.31 -17.86
N SER A 150 -6.97 -1.43 -18.77
CA SER A 150 -6.49 -0.04 -18.74
C SER A 150 -7.11 0.85 -17.65
N GLN A 151 -8.29 0.49 -17.14
CA GLN A 151 -9.08 1.28 -16.17
C GLN A 151 -9.17 0.62 -14.81
N GLY A 152 -9.31 -0.70 -14.73
CA GLY A 152 -9.27 -1.41 -13.45
C GLY A 152 -10.09 -2.69 -13.43
N PHE A 153 -9.78 -3.51 -12.43
CA PHE A 153 -10.52 -4.70 -12.08
C PHE A 153 -11.27 -4.48 -10.78
N GLN A 154 -12.55 -4.81 -10.74
CA GLN A 154 -13.38 -4.67 -9.54
C GLN A 154 -14.24 -5.91 -9.31
N ILE A 155 -14.18 -6.47 -8.11
CA ILE A 155 -15.26 -7.28 -7.55
C ILE A 155 -15.77 -6.51 -6.33
N GLY A 156 -16.98 -5.98 -6.42
CA GLY A 156 -17.54 -5.12 -5.39
C GLY A 156 -19.00 -5.45 -5.17
N ALA A 157 -19.30 -6.13 -4.08
CA ALA A 157 -20.61 -6.71 -3.93
C ALA A 157 -20.96 -6.98 -2.48
N SER A 158 -22.02 -6.35 -1.97
CA SER A 158 -22.72 -6.92 -0.84
C SER A 158 -23.31 -8.27 -1.28
N GLN A 159 -23.21 -9.29 -0.44
CA GLN A 159 -23.86 -10.60 -0.64
C GLN A 159 -23.37 -11.37 -1.89
N SER A 160 -22.17 -11.12 -2.40
CA SER A 160 -21.55 -12.05 -3.34
C SER A 160 -20.60 -13.00 -2.62
N ALA A 161 -20.45 -14.18 -3.20
CA ALA A 161 -19.55 -15.18 -2.70
C ALA A 161 -18.50 -15.57 -3.76
N ALA A 162 -17.38 -16.10 -3.27
CA ALA A 162 -16.31 -16.60 -4.13
C ALA A 162 -15.61 -17.80 -3.50
N GLY A 163 -15.12 -18.71 -4.34
CA GLY A 163 -14.03 -19.63 -4.01
C GLY A 163 -12.68 -18.90 -3.94
N ASN A 164 -11.61 -19.56 -4.41
CA ASN A 164 -10.33 -18.87 -4.62
C ASN A 164 -10.42 -17.92 -5.81
N LEU A 165 -9.77 -16.76 -5.70
CA LEU A 165 -9.75 -15.76 -6.76
C LEU A 165 -8.35 -15.63 -7.36
N TYR A 166 -8.22 -16.01 -8.62
CA TYR A 166 -6.98 -15.99 -9.38
C TYR A 166 -7.05 -14.93 -10.48
N LEU A 167 -6.30 -13.84 -10.33
CA LEU A 167 -6.33 -12.69 -11.23
C LEU A 167 -5.16 -12.72 -12.22
N ASN A 168 -5.40 -13.22 -13.44
CA ASN A 168 -4.35 -13.39 -14.45
C ASN A 168 -4.15 -12.12 -15.31
N PHE A 169 -3.49 -11.10 -14.75
CA PHE A 169 -3.23 -9.83 -15.43
C PHE A 169 -1.72 -9.64 -15.67
N THR A 170 -1.35 -8.92 -16.73
CA THR A 170 0.01 -8.37 -16.88
C THR A 170 0.08 -7.00 -16.21
N HIS A 171 -0.96 -6.20 -16.46
CA HIS A 171 -1.03 -4.80 -16.10
C HIS A 171 -2.48 -4.42 -15.81
N THR A 172 -2.69 -3.61 -14.78
CA THR A 172 -3.99 -2.98 -14.52
C THR A 172 -3.83 -1.59 -13.92
N TYR A 173 -4.82 -0.73 -14.09
CA TYR A 173 -4.83 0.56 -13.40
C TYR A 173 -5.19 0.41 -11.92
N SER A 174 -6.17 -0.42 -11.57
CA SER A 174 -6.53 -0.71 -10.18
C SER A 174 -6.98 -2.17 -9.99
N ILE A 175 -6.95 -2.64 -8.74
CA ILE A 175 -7.54 -3.90 -8.30
C ILE A 175 -8.40 -3.59 -7.08
N GLY A 176 -9.71 -3.84 -7.16
CA GLY A 176 -10.64 -3.73 -6.03
C GLY A 176 -11.33 -5.06 -5.76
N VAL A 177 -11.24 -5.57 -4.53
CA VAL A 177 -12.00 -6.73 -4.06
C VAL A 177 -12.67 -6.36 -2.73
N SER A 178 -13.98 -6.20 -2.74
CA SER A 178 -14.70 -5.69 -1.57
C SER A 178 -16.05 -6.36 -1.33
N GLY A 179 -16.30 -6.73 -0.07
CA GLY A 179 -17.58 -7.26 0.40
C GLY A 179 -17.86 -8.72 0.01
N VAL A 180 -16.85 -9.44 -0.48
CA VAL A 180 -17.01 -10.82 -0.96
C VAL A 180 -16.97 -11.79 0.22
N ASP A 181 -17.94 -12.69 0.29
CA ASP A 181 -17.98 -13.79 1.24
C ASP A 181 -17.30 -15.04 0.66
N PHE A 182 -16.07 -15.29 1.06
CA PHE A 182 -15.31 -16.43 0.58
C PHE A 182 -15.80 -17.72 1.23
N GLN A 183 -16.54 -18.53 0.48
CA GLN A 183 -17.30 -19.71 0.97
C GLN A 183 -16.41 -20.90 1.38
N VAL A 184 -15.10 -20.82 1.15
CA VAL A 184 -14.18 -21.91 1.47
C VAL A 184 -13.90 -21.88 2.98
N THR A 185 -14.08 -23.03 3.64
CA THR A 185 -13.67 -23.27 5.04
C THR A 185 -12.25 -22.75 5.28
N ARG A 186 -12.12 -21.55 5.87
CA ARG A 186 -10.89 -20.86 6.29
C ARG A 186 -9.68 -21.10 5.39
N GLY A 187 -9.31 -20.10 4.58
CA GLY A 187 -8.09 -20.18 3.79
C GLY A 187 -8.30 -19.92 2.31
N ALA A 188 -9.39 -19.25 1.93
CA ALA A 188 -9.52 -18.81 0.55
C ALA A 188 -8.34 -17.90 0.19
N LEU A 189 -7.88 -18.06 -1.05
CA LEU A 189 -6.71 -17.39 -1.58
C LEU A 189 -7.12 -16.35 -2.63
N LEU A 190 -6.66 -15.13 -2.43
CA LEU A 190 -6.60 -14.10 -3.47
C LEU A 190 -5.18 -14.00 -3.98
N THR A 191 -4.98 -14.25 -5.28
CA THR A 191 -3.68 -14.07 -5.93
C THR A 191 -3.81 -13.37 -7.28
N SER A 192 -2.72 -12.76 -7.74
CA SER A 192 -2.65 -12.13 -9.05
C SER A 192 -1.28 -12.30 -9.68
N SER A 193 -1.27 -12.47 -11.01
CA SER A 193 -0.06 -12.46 -11.82
C SER A 193 0.37 -11.06 -12.27
N ALA A 194 -0.33 -10.01 -11.79
CA ALA A 194 -0.10 -8.63 -12.17
C ALA A 194 1.29 -8.18 -11.73
N GLU A 195 2.10 -7.72 -12.69
CA GLU A 195 3.44 -7.21 -12.38
C GLU A 195 3.40 -5.73 -11.95
N LYS A 196 2.40 -4.99 -12.45
CA LYS A 196 2.27 -3.54 -12.25
C LYS A 196 0.81 -3.13 -12.07
N VAL A 197 0.54 -2.37 -11.01
CA VAL A 197 -0.74 -1.66 -10.79
C VAL A 197 -0.50 -0.15 -10.81
N GLU A 198 -1.13 0.59 -11.72
CA GLU A 198 -0.86 2.04 -11.88
C GLU A 198 -1.42 2.90 -10.77
N ARG A 199 -2.44 2.47 -10.05
CA ARG A 199 -3.07 3.32 -9.04
C ARG A 199 -3.10 2.65 -7.69
N GLU A 200 -4.03 1.73 -7.51
CA GLU A 200 -4.34 1.21 -6.19
C GLU A 200 -4.77 -0.24 -6.19
N ILE A 201 -4.49 -0.90 -5.07
CA ILE A 201 -5.02 -2.20 -4.70
C ILE A 201 -5.84 -2.00 -3.42
N THR A 202 -7.13 -2.32 -3.47
CA THR A 202 -8.04 -2.22 -2.34
C THR A 202 -8.68 -3.57 -2.06
N ILE A 203 -8.42 -4.14 -0.88
CA ILE A 203 -9.00 -5.42 -0.43
C ILE A 203 -9.71 -5.17 0.89
N PHE A 204 -11.04 -5.13 0.86
CA PHE A 204 -11.84 -4.61 1.96
C PHE A 204 -13.05 -5.46 2.33
N GLY A 205 -13.20 -5.79 3.62
CA GLY A 205 -14.48 -6.31 4.11
C GLY A 205 -14.84 -7.68 3.57
N ASN A 206 -13.85 -8.53 3.29
CA ASN A 206 -14.07 -9.88 2.75
C ASN A 206 -14.06 -10.91 3.87
N SER A 207 -15.19 -11.57 4.15
CA SER A 207 -15.26 -12.69 5.09
C SER A 207 -14.70 -13.96 4.45
N GLY A 208 -14.11 -14.85 5.25
CA GLY A 208 -13.54 -16.12 4.77
C GLY A 208 -12.22 -16.02 3.98
N LEU A 209 -11.81 -14.81 3.57
CA LEU A 209 -10.55 -14.56 2.87
C LEU A 209 -9.38 -14.82 3.83
N GLY A 210 -8.69 -15.94 3.67
CA GLY A 210 -7.60 -16.33 4.56
C GLY A 210 -6.22 -15.85 4.14
N ARG A 211 -6.00 -15.65 2.83
CA ARG A 211 -4.68 -15.28 2.29
C ARG A 211 -4.76 -14.32 1.12
N VAL A 212 -3.81 -13.39 1.08
CA VAL A 212 -3.53 -12.52 -0.08
C VAL A 212 -2.08 -12.75 -0.49
N GLU A 213 -1.85 -13.30 -1.69
CA GLU A 213 -0.51 -13.61 -2.23
C GLU A 213 -0.32 -12.92 -3.59
N LEU A 214 0.33 -11.76 -3.60
CA LEU A 214 0.62 -10.96 -4.81
C LEU A 214 2.12 -11.01 -5.11
N ASP A 215 2.64 -12.20 -5.38
CA ASP A 215 4.08 -12.47 -5.47
C ASP A 215 4.71 -12.04 -6.80
N ASP A 216 3.92 -11.86 -7.85
CA ASP A 216 4.39 -11.31 -9.13
C ASP A 216 4.41 -9.77 -9.12
N LEU A 217 3.78 -9.14 -8.13
CA LEU A 217 3.60 -7.70 -8.05
C LEU A 217 4.94 -7.03 -7.77
N LYS A 218 5.46 -6.27 -8.73
CA LYS A 218 6.71 -5.52 -8.58
C LYS A 218 6.46 -4.10 -8.12
N PHE A 219 5.31 -3.54 -8.50
CA PHE A 219 5.11 -2.10 -8.44
C PHE A 219 3.63 -1.70 -8.29
N VAL A 220 3.37 -0.77 -7.36
CA VAL A 220 2.08 -0.06 -7.20
C VAL A 220 2.37 1.44 -7.06
N ASN A 221 1.83 2.31 -7.94
CA ASN A 221 2.26 3.74 -7.90
C ASN A 221 1.81 4.45 -6.62
N TYR A 222 0.59 4.18 -6.14
CA TYR A 222 0.03 4.95 -5.03
C TYR A 222 -0.28 4.06 -3.85
N THR A 223 -1.38 3.30 -3.85
CA THR A 223 -1.91 2.74 -2.59
C THR A 223 -2.09 1.24 -2.64
N VAL A 224 -1.69 0.55 -1.57
CA VAL A 224 -2.18 -0.79 -1.21
C VAL A 224 -2.91 -0.65 0.12
N ASP A 225 -4.22 -0.87 0.12
CA ASP A 225 -5.08 -0.80 1.31
C ASP A 225 -5.79 -2.15 1.52
N ILE A 226 -5.36 -2.90 2.54
CA ILE A 226 -5.92 -4.20 2.93
C ILE A 226 -6.50 -4.06 4.34
N LYS A 227 -7.83 -4.02 4.46
CA LYS A 227 -8.47 -3.77 5.75
C LYS A 227 -9.80 -4.49 5.95
N SER A 228 -10.17 -4.68 7.22
CA SER A 228 -11.48 -5.22 7.61
C SER A 228 -11.76 -6.62 7.05
N ASN A 229 -10.72 -7.44 6.82
CA ASN A 229 -10.87 -8.84 6.40
C ASN A 229 -10.68 -9.74 7.64
N SER A 230 -11.77 -10.08 8.33
CA SER A 230 -11.75 -10.68 9.68
C SER A 230 -11.09 -12.04 9.78
N ASP A 231 -11.05 -12.80 8.69
CA ASP A 231 -10.50 -14.16 8.62
C ASP A 231 -9.12 -14.19 7.95
N LEU A 232 -8.54 -13.03 7.63
CA LEU A 232 -7.26 -12.92 6.95
C LEU A 232 -6.12 -13.21 7.92
N ASP A 233 -5.29 -14.21 7.58
CA ASP A 233 -4.17 -14.66 8.40
C ASP A 233 -2.82 -14.36 7.75
N TYR A 234 -2.77 -14.15 6.43
CA TYR A 234 -1.51 -14.01 5.72
C TYR A 234 -1.58 -13.05 4.52
N ILE A 235 -0.60 -12.15 4.44
CA ILE A 235 -0.41 -11.20 3.34
C ILE A 235 1.04 -11.31 2.85
N SER A 236 1.23 -11.67 1.58
CA SER A 236 2.52 -11.62 0.87
C SER A 236 2.45 -10.67 -0.31
N LEU A 237 3.37 -9.72 -0.36
CA LEU A 237 3.50 -8.72 -1.42
C LEU A 237 4.97 -8.66 -1.88
N SER A 238 5.24 -8.86 -3.17
CA SER A 238 6.62 -8.81 -3.70
C SER A 238 7.07 -7.45 -4.24
N LEU A 239 6.33 -6.39 -3.92
CA LEU A 239 6.54 -5.06 -4.47
C LEU A 239 7.82 -4.41 -3.93
N SER A 240 8.52 -3.65 -4.78
CA SER A 240 9.75 -2.96 -4.38
C SER A 240 9.52 -1.54 -3.85
N GLU A 241 8.47 -0.89 -4.33
CA GLU A 241 8.12 0.49 -4.00
C GLU A 241 6.60 0.67 -4.01
N VAL A 242 6.08 1.46 -3.07
CA VAL A 242 4.67 1.88 -3.00
C VAL A 242 4.54 3.22 -2.28
N GLY A 243 3.57 4.07 -2.67
CA GLY A 243 3.31 5.35 -2.01
C GLY A 243 2.70 5.19 -0.61
N LEU A 244 1.66 4.38 -0.47
CA LEU A 244 0.99 4.07 0.78
C LEU A 244 0.78 2.56 0.89
N LEU A 245 1.24 1.96 1.99
CA LEU A 245 0.91 0.60 2.38
C LEU A 245 0.11 0.62 3.70
N ARG A 246 -1.19 0.33 3.61
CA ARG A 246 -2.08 0.29 4.77
C ARG A 246 -2.59 -1.13 4.98
N VAL A 247 -2.32 -1.68 6.17
CA VAL A 247 -2.81 -2.98 6.63
C VAL A 247 -3.36 -2.82 8.03
N LYS A 248 -4.68 -2.95 8.20
CA LYS A 248 -5.34 -2.72 9.50
C LYS A 248 -6.66 -3.46 9.63
N GLU A 249 -7.12 -3.71 10.86
CA GLU A 249 -8.47 -4.26 11.11
C GLU A 249 -8.68 -5.62 10.41
N ASN A 250 -7.63 -6.41 10.19
CA ASN A 250 -7.72 -7.75 9.60
C ASN A 250 -7.81 -8.82 10.70
N GLY A 251 -7.75 -10.10 10.32
CA GLY A 251 -7.76 -11.21 11.28
C GLY A 251 -6.68 -11.07 12.34
N ARG A 252 -6.98 -11.49 13.57
CA ARG A 252 -6.11 -11.28 14.73
C ARG A 252 -4.72 -11.88 14.55
N ASP A 253 -4.61 -12.94 13.75
CA ASP A 253 -3.38 -13.67 13.48
C ASP A 253 -2.75 -13.26 12.12
N THR A 254 -3.05 -12.06 11.62
CA THR A 254 -2.50 -11.58 10.35
C THR A 254 -0.97 -11.43 10.40
N HIS A 255 -0.29 -12.15 9.51
CA HIS A 255 1.13 -11.96 9.20
C HIS A 255 1.30 -11.15 7.91
N LEU A 256 2.16 -10.12 7.95
CA LEU A 256 2.55 -9.34 6.77
C LEU A 256 3.99 -9.66 6.35
N SER A 257 4.19 -10.01 5.08
CA SER A 257 5.49 -10.17 4.45
C SER A 257 5.61 -9.30 3.19
N VAL A 258 6.57 -8.37 3.20
CA VAL A 258 6.91 -7.55 2.02
C VAL A 258 8.43 -7.57 1.80
N PRO A 259 8.99 -8.73 1.42
CA PRO A 259 10.44 -8.98 1.48
C PRO A 259 11.25 -8.06 0.57
N ASN A 260 10.65 -7.57 -0.51
CA ASN A 260 11.32 -6.79 -1.54
C ASN A 260 11.14 -5.27 -1.39
N LEU A 261 10.34 -4.80 -0.42
CA LEU A 261 10.05 -3.38 -0.25
C LEU A 261 11.33 -2.62 0.13
N LYS A 262 11.75 -1.70 -0.73
CA LYS A 262 12.92 -0.84 -0.51
C LYS A 262 12.55 0.57 -0.13
N LYS A 263 11.46 1.09 -0.71
CA LYS A 263 11.01 2.46 -0.54
C LYS A 263 9.51 2.52 -0.29
N LEU A 264 9.12 3.37 0.64
CA LEU A 264 7.72 3.57 1.02
C LEU A 264 7.41 5.07 1.05
N GLY A 265 6.35 5.54 0.40
CA GLY A 265 6.04 6.97 0.32
C GLY A 265 6.71 7.73 -0.82
N GLY A 266 6.62 9.06 -0.76
CA GLY A 266 7.20 9.98 -1.75
C GLY A 266 6.43 10.08 -3.07
N ARG A 267 5.22 9.52 -3.11
CA ARG A 267 4.35 9.54 -4.28
C ARG A 267 2.90 9.73 -3.87
N SER A 268 2.43 10.98 -3.89
CA SER A 268 1.01 11.30 -3.75
C SER A 268 0.28 11.07 -5.06
N ASP A 269 -0.90 10.46 -4.99
CA ASP A 269 -1.84 10.46 -6.12
C ASP A 269 -2.44 11.87 -6.24
N PRO A 270 -2.23 12.59 -7.36
CA PRO A 270 -2.86 13.89 -7.56
C PRO A 270 -4.40 13.81 -7.63
N GLY A 271 -4.96 12.62 -7.89
CA GLY A 271 -6.40 12.37 -8.00
C GLY A 271 -7.07 11.87 -6.73
N THR A 272 -6.34 11.27 -5.78
CA THR A 272 -6.87 10.94 -4.45
C THR A 272 -6.31 11.90 -3.42
N HIS A 273 -6.88 13.10 -3.38
CA HIS A 273 -6.98 13.81 -2.12
C HIS A 273 -7.94 13.04 -1.19
N THR A 274 -7.60 11.79 -0.83
CA THR A 274 -8.16 11.25 0.40
C THR A 274 -7.77 12.25 1.46
N SER A 275 -8.77 12.84 2.10
CA SER A 275 -8.69 13.92 3.07
C SER A 275 -7.88 13.58 4.34
N GLY A 276 -7.09 12.51 4.31
CA GLY A 276 -6.29 11.98 5.41
C GLY A 276 -4.77 11.99 5.20
N GLY A 277 -4.23 12.39 4.05
CA GLY A 277 -2.78 12.66 3.97
C GLY A 277 -1.84 11.48 4.21
N ASP A 278 -2.32 10.27 4.03
CA ASP A 278 -1.55 9.09 4.38
C ASP A 278 -0.58 8.77 3.22
N ALA A 279 0.64 9.26 3.30
CA ALA A 279 1.79 8.66 2.62
C ALA A 279 2.55 7.78 3.64
N GLY A 280 3.20 6.70 3.19
CA GLY A 280 4.00 5.85 4.05
C GLY A 280 3.37 4.48 4.37
N GLY A 281 3.52 4.01 5.60
CA GLY A 281 3.05 2.71 6.08
C GLY A 281 2.17 2.82 7.32
N ILE A 282 1.01 2.17 7.32
CA ILE A 282 0.14 2.07 8.49
C ILE A 282 -0.14 0.60 8.75
N PHE A 283 0.36 0.09 9.87
CA PHE A 283 0.31 -1.31 10.25
C PHE A 283 -0.38 -1.48 11.61
N ARG A 284 -1.52 -2.17 11.61
CA ARG A 284 -2.34 -2.40 12.80
C ARG A 284 -2.84 -3.84 12.87
N ASP A 285 -2.98 -4.34 14.09
CA ASP A 285 -3.56 -5.64 14.40
C ASP A 285 -2.76 -6.84 13.81
N LEU A 286 -1.44 -6.68 13.63
CA LEU A 286 -0.56 -7.73 13.09
C LEU A 286 0.11 -8.55 14.20
N VAL A 287 0.27 -9.86 13.99
CA VAL A 287 1.12 -10.72 14.83
C VAL A 287 2.56 -10.79 14.33
N ASN A 288 2.83 -10.36 13.10
CA ASN A 288 4.16 -10.21 12.54
C ASN A 288 4.15 -9.23 11.35
N ALA A 289 5.22 -8.45 11.19
CA ALA A 289 5.47 -7.63 10.01
C ALA A 289 6.93 -7.75 9.59
N SER A 290 7.18 -8.22 8.35
CA SER A 290 8.52 -8.42 7.80
C SER A 290 8.79 -7.47 6.64
N LEU A 291 9.67 -6.49 6.86
CA LEU A 291 10.10 -5.47 5.89
C LEU A 291 11.64 -5.39 5.80
N PRO A 292 12.34 -6.50 5.52
CA PRO A 292 13.78 -6.63 5.74
C PRO A 292 14.63 -5.72 4.85
N LEU A 293 14.15 -5.38 3.65
CA LEU A 293 14.86 -4.54 2.69
C LEU A 293 14.40 -3.07 2.71
N LEU A 294 13.51 -2.67 3.62
CA LEU A 294 13.02 -1.30 3.67
C LEU A 294 14.18 -0.38 4.05
N THR A 295 14.57 0.52 3.14
CA THR A 295 15.72 1.42 3.31
C THR A 295 15.31 2.87 3.55
N GLU A 296 14.25 3.33 2.89
CA GLU A 296 13.75 4.70 3.02
C GLU A 296 12.23 4.74 3.16
N VAL A 297 11.76 5.67 3.99
CA VAL A 297 10.36 6.10 4.02
C VAL A 297 10.30 7.61 3.82
N HIS A 298 9.42 8.07 2.93
CA HIS A 298 9.17 9.48 2.67
C HIS A 298 7.75 9.86 3.05
N GLY A 299 7.60 10.89 3.88
CA GLY A 299 6.33 11.58 4.04
C GLY A 299 6.22 12.73 3.05
N ASP A 300 5.00 13.08 2.66
CA ASP A 300 4.78 14.29 1.88
C ASP A 300 5.05 15.53 2.75
N ASP A 301 5.84 16.47 2.22
CA ASP A 301 6.25 17.72 2.90
C ASP A 301 5.11 18.75 3.07
N VAL A 302 3.88 18.38 2.72
CA VAL A 302 2.73 19.27 2.80
C VAL A 302 2.20 19.30 4.25
N ASP A 303 2.93 20.06 5.07
CA ASP A 303 2.84 20.53 6.48
C ASP A 303 1.75 20.05 7.48
N TRP A 304 0.66 19.42 7.06
CA TRP A 304 -0.40 18.92 7.95
C TRP A 304 -0.73 17.44 7.75
N PHE A 305 -0.18 16.84 6.69
CA PHE A 305 -0.39 15.46 6.27
C PHE A 305 0.93 14.69 6.22
N LYS A 306 1.76 14.89 7.25
CA LYS A 306 3.05 14.22 7.33
C LYS A 306 2.83 12.72 7.21
N GLY A 307 3.38 12.13 6.14
CA GLY A 307 3.37 10.69 5.98
C GLY A 307 3.94 10.00 7.22
N LYS A 308 3.55 8.76 7.43
CA LYS A 308 3.84 8.02 8.67
C LYS A 308 4.32 6.63 8.34
N LEU A 309 5.31 6.15 9.05
CA LEU A 309 5.61 4.73 9.20
C LEU A 309 5.13 4.36 10.60
N ASN A 310 3.88 3.92 10.71
CA ASN A 310 3.21 3.66 11.97
C ASN A 310 2.95 2.18 12.18
N PHE A 311 3.36 1.69 13.35
CA PHE A 311 3.01 0.39 13.89
C PHE A 311 2.19 0.60 15.16
N THR A 312 0.89 0.41 15.06
CA THR A 312 -0.06 0.73 16.14
C THR A 312 -0.86 -0.49 16.57
N SER A 313 -1.02 -0.72 17.87
CA SER A 313 -1.88 -1.78 18.42
C SER A 313 -1.58 -3.18 17.85
N ASN A 314 -0.32 -3.52 17.59
CA ASN A 314 0.05 -4.84 17.08
C ASN A 314 0.33 -5.85 18.21
N PHE A 315 0.33 -7.12 17.85
CA PHE A 315 0.51 -8.27 18.74
C PHE A 315 1.88 -8.95 18.61
N PHE A 316 2.76 -8.49 17.70
CA PHE A 316 4.12 -9.01 17.59
C PHE A 316 4.96 -8.69 18.83
N SER A 317 5.88 -9.59 19.17
CA SER A 317 6.81 -9.42 20.29
C SER A 317 8.13 -8.75 19.92
N GLU A 318 8.44 -8.69 18.63
CA GLU A 318 9.65 -8.11 18.05
C GLU A 318 9.25 -7.33 16.80
N LEU A 319 9.86 -6.16 16.59
CA LEU A 319 9.84 -5.43 15.33
C LEU A 319 11.27 -5.12 14.89
N SER A 320 11.66 -5.62 13.72
CA SER A 320 12.99 -5.42 13.17
C SER A 320 12.92 -4.78 11.79
N LEU A 321 13.61 -3.64 11.64
CA LEU A 321 13.76 -2.89 10.38
C LEU A 321 15.26 -2.76 10.06
N PRO A 322 15.93 -3.88 9.72
CA PRO A 322 17.39 -3.98 9.73
C PRO A 322 18.07 -3.11 8.66
N SER A 323 17.36 -2.78 7.59
CA SER A 323 17.89 -1.99 6.47
C SER A 323 17.48 -0.52 6.50
N LEU A 324 16.60 -0.12 7.44
CA LEU A 324 16.03 1.23 7.43
C LEU A 324 17.11 2.26 7.78
N ARG A 325 17.39 3.17 6.85
CA ARG A 325 18.40 4.23 6.99
C ARG A 325 17.76 5.59 7.25
N THR A 326 16.66 5.86 6.55
CA THR A 326 16.05 7.19 6.50
C THR A 326 14.54 7.07 6.64
N ALA A 327 13.98 7.73 7.65
CA ALA A 327 12.55 7.94 7.79
C ALA A 327 12.26 9.44 7.71
N ASN A 328 12.10 9.98 6.50
CA ASN A 328 11.73 11.38 6.28
C ASN A 328 10.23 11.62 6.54
N CYS A 329 9.76 11.11 7.67
CA CYS A 329 8.37 11.01 8.07
C CYS A 329 8.31 10.75 9.58
N THR A 330 7.11 10.67 10.15
CA THR A 330 6.99 10.15 11.53
C THR A 330 7.23 8.64 11.53
N LEU A 331 8.17 8.16 12.35
CA LEU A 331 8.30 6.75 12.72
C LEU A 331 7.57 6.56 14.06
N GLY A 332 6.35 6.03 14.01
CA GLY A 332 5.47 5.86 15.16
C GLY A 332 5.34 4.40 15.59
N ILE A 333 5.65 4.11 16.85
CA ILE A 333 5.51 2.79 17.47
C ILE A 333 4.60 2.96 18.69
N ASP A 334 3.32 2.67 18.54
CA ASP A 334 2.30 3.02 19.54
C ASP A 334 1.46 1.81 19.97
N GLU A 335 1.20 1.66 21.27
CA GLU A 335 0.27 0.66 21.80
C GLU A 335 0.57 -0.81 21.42
N ASN A 336 1.82 -1.17 21.08
CA ASN A 336 2.17 -2.56 20.77
C ASN A 336 2.44 -3.33 22.07
N ILE A 337 1.37 -3.72 22.76
CA ILE A 337 1.40 -4.26 24.13
C ILE A 337 2.28 -5.51 24.30
N ALA A 338 2.55 -6.25 23.22
CA ALA A 338 3.37 -7.45 23.23
C ALA A 338 4.86 -7.18 22.92
N LEU A 339 5.20 -6.00 22.40
CA LEU A 339 6.52 -5.63 21.88
C LEU A 339 7.56 -5.57 23.01
N ASN A 340 8.58 -6.42 22.93
CA ASN A 340 9.72 -6.45 23.86
C ASN A 340 11.00 -5.94 23.20
N ASP A 341 11.12 -6.09 21.88
CA ASP A 341 12.33 -5.75 21.12
C ASP A 341 11.98 -4.92 19.89
N LEU A 342 12.67 -3.80 19.73
CA LEU A 342 12.56 -2.91 18.58
C LEU A 342 13.98 -2.64 18.05
N SER A 343 14.24 -3.15 16.84
CA SER A 343 15.56 -3.09 16.22
C SER A 343 15.55 -2.22 14.96
N VAL A 344 16.27 -1.10 15.01
CA VAL A 344 16.47 -0.16 13.90
C VAL A 344 17.96 0.16 13.71
N PRO A 345 18.82 -0.86 13.52
CA PRO A 345 20.27 -0.73 13.73
C PRO A 345 20.96 0.24 12.77
N ARG A 346 20.35 0.53 11.61
CA ARG A 346 20.94 1.38 10.55
C ARG A 346 20.28 2.75 10.43
N LEU A 347 19.31 3.06 11.28
CA LEU A 347 18.57 4.31 11.19
C LEU A 347 19.51 5.48 11.45
N ASN A 348 19.73 6.33 10.45
CA ASN A 348 20.63 7.48 10.50
C ASN A 348 19.87 8.81 10.63
N TYR A 349 18.69 8.90 9.98
CA TYR A 349 17.81 10.06 10.03
C TYR A 349 16.36 9.64 10.25
N VAL A 350 15.68 10.38 11.13
CA VAL A 350 14.23 10.33 11.30
C VAL A 350 13.69 11.75 11.37
N LYS A 351 12.55 12.05 10.77
CA LYS A 351 11.91 13.37 10.98
C LYS A 351 11.36 13.42 12.40
N ASP A 352 10.34 12.63 12.68
CA ASP A 352 9.72 12.56 14.02
C ASP A 352 9.81 11.11 14.54
N LEU A 353 10.48 10.87 15.66
CA LEU A 353 10.49 9.57 16.34
C LEU A 353 9.45 9.59 17.46
N GLN A 354 8.45 8.71 17.37
CA GLN A 354 7.34 8.62 18.32
C GLN A 354 7.23 7.19 18.84
N ILE A 355 7.36 7.01 20.16
CA ILE A 355 7.22 5.69 20.80
C ILE A 355 6.40 5.85 22.08
N HIS A 356 5.18 5.32 22.11
CA HIS A 356 4.27 5.47 23.25
C HIS A 356 3.54 4.16 23.57
N ASP A 357 3.17 3.98 24.84
CA ASP A 357 2.26 2.91 25.30
C ASP A 357 2.70 1.47 24.95
N ASN A 358 4.01 1.23 24.79
CA ASN A 358 4.59 -0.10 24.60
C ASN A 358 5.05 -0.68 25.96
N LEU A 359 4.11 -1.22 26.72
CA LEU A 359 4.31 -1.60 28.14
C LEU A 359 5.41 -2.64 28.41
N ARG A 360 5.90 -3.34 27.40
CA ARG A 360 6.95 -4.36 27.52
C ARG A 360 8.28 -3.96 26.90
N LEU A 361 8.34 -2.81 26.22
CA LEU A 361 9.55 -2.32 25.59
C LEU A 361 10.40 -1.58 26.64
N LEU A 362 11.35 -2.30 27.23
CA LEU A 362 12.21 -1.78 28.30
C LEU A 362 13.47 -1.09 27.77
N ASN A 363 13.91 -1.46 26.57
CA ASN A 363 15.17 -1.00 25.98
C ASN A 363 14.93 -0.47 24.57
N PHE A 364 15.60 0.62 24.22
CA PHE A 364 15.61 1.15 22.86
C PHE A 364 17.02 1.61 22.49
N THR A 365 17.50 1.18 21.33
CA THR A 365 18.86 1.49 20.86
C THR A 365 18.83 1.96 19.41
N ALA A 366 19.33 3.16 19.15
CA ALA A 366 19.50 3.73 17.83
C ALA A 366 20.85 4.48 17.73
N ASN A 367 21.94 3.77 17.99
CA ASN A 367 23.28 4.38 18.09
C ASN A 367 23.84 4.92 16.77
N LEU A 368 23.28 4.53 15.62
CA LEU A 368 23.61 5.12 14.31
C LEU A 368 22.77 6.36 13.96
N LEU A 369 21.76 6.70 14.76
CA LEU A 369 20.90 7.85 14.51
C LEU A 369 21.71 9.13 14.70
N LYS A 370 22.00 9.84 13.62
CA LYS A 370 22.77 11.10 13.64
C LYS A 370 21.87 12.32 13.74
N LYS A 371 20.65 12.26 13.18
CA LYS A 371 19.76 13.43 13.05
C LYS A 371 18.30 13.08 13.33
N ALA A 372 17.64 13.94 14.10
CA ALA A 372 16.18 13.92 14.25
C ALA A 372 15.60 15.35 14.13
N ASP A 373 14.33 15.48 13.74
CA ASP A 373 13.63 16.75 13.97
C ASP A 373 13.00 16.75 15.36
N ASN A 374 12.17 15.76 15.68
CA ASN A 374 11.59 15.61 17.02
C ASN A 374 11.77 14.19 17.55
N ILE A 375 12.00 14.06 18.85
CA ILE A 375 11.98 12.79 19.58
C ILE A 375 10.95 12.92 20.69
N ASN A 376 9.93 12.07 20.67
CA ASN A 376 8.90 12.00 21.70
C ASN A 376 8.68 10.54 22.11
N MET A 377 9.13 10.17 23.30
CA MET A 377 9.10 8.80 23.77
C MET A 377 8.54 8.72 25.19
N THR A 378 7.55 7.85 25.40
CA THR A 378 7.02 7.50 26.72
C THR A 378 6.94 5.98 26.88
N GLY A 379 7.36 5.48 28.03
CA GLY A 379 7.26 4.06 28.30
C GLY A 379 7.97 3.65 29.58
N PRO A 380 7.96 2.35 29.92
CA PRO A 380 8.68 1.79 31.05
C PRO A 380 10.17 1.61 30.75
N PHE A 381 10.76 2.50 29.95
CA PHE A 381 12.14 2.38 29.51
C PHE A 381 13.10 2.37 30.69
N THR A 382 14.03 1.44 30.68
CA THR A 382 15.16 1.36 31.62
C THR A 382 16.48 1.73 30.96
N ASN A 383 16.59 1.52 29.63
CA ASN A 383 17.77 1.87 28.84
C ASN A 383 17.36 2.46 27.48
N VAL A 384 17.78 3.70 27.20
CA VAL A 384 17.58 4.35 25.88
C VAL A 384 18.90 4.90 25.37
N GLU A 385 19.36 4.44 24.20
CA GLU A 385 20.68 4.76 23.66
C GLU A 385 20.62 5.50 22.32
N PHE A 386 21.26 6.68 22.30
CA PHE A 386 21.36 7.59 21.15
C PHE A 386 22.80 8.13 21.01
N PHE A 387 23.81 7.26 21.13
CA PHE A 387 25.22 7.70 21.20
C PHE A 387 25.73 8.39 19.93
N GLY A 388 25.13 8.10 18.77
CA GLY A 388 25.48 8.74 17.50
C GLY A 388 24.76 10.06 17.22
N LEU A 389 23.85 10.52 18.08
CA LEU A 389 23.01 11.67 17.77
C LEU A 389 23.80 12.98 17.79
N GLU A 390 23.71 13.74 16.71
CA GLU A 390 24.47 14.99 16.52
C GLU A 390 23.56 16.22 16.60
N VAL A 391 22.32 16.11 16.13
CA VAL A 391 21.37 17.23 16.12
C VAL A 391 19.91 16.78 16.24
N ILE A 392 19.16 17.52 17.05
CA ILE A 392 17.70 17.54 17.09
C ILE A 392 17.23 18.96 16.75
N THR A 393 16.56 19.14 15.62
CA THR A 393 16.16 20.49 15.16
C THR A 393 14.97 21.06 15.94
N GLY A 394 14.10 20.20 16.46
CA GLY A 394 12.93 20.50 17.27
C GLY A 394 13.08 20.01 18.72
N ASP A 395 12.02 19.39 19.23
CA ASP A 395 11.90 19.04 20.65
C ASP A 395 12.44 17.63 20.95
N PHE A 396 13.03 17.49 22.14
CA PHE A 396 13.40 16.21 22.75
C PHE A 396 12.59 15.99 24.03
N TYR A 397 11.72 15.00 24.00
CA TYR A 397 10.94 14.54 25.15
C TYR A 397 11.12 13.03 25.33
N LEU A 398 11.68 12.66 26.48
CA LEU A 398 11.87 11.27 26.87
C LEU A 398 11.37 11.05 28.30
N ALA A 399 10.42 10.14 28.49
CA ALA A 399 9.94 9.74 29.82
C ALA A 399 10.02 8.21 29.97
N GLY A 400 10.92 7.77 30.84
CA GLY A 400 11.14 6.36 31.17
C GLY A 400 10.72 6.01 32.60
N ASP A 401 11.13 4.83 33.05
CA ASP A 401 11.06 4.46 34.46
C ASP A 401 11.99 5.34 35.31
N LYS A 402 11.72 5.42 36.62
CA LYS A 402 12.55 6.16 37.60
C LYS A 402 14.02 5.70 37.63
N THR A 403 14.34 4.52 37.12
CA THR A 403 15.71 3.98 37.06
C THR A 403 16.48 4.36 35.79
N MET A 404 15.79 4.85 34.75
CA MET A 404 16.41 5.26 33.48
C MET A 404 17.39 6.42 33.70
N ASP A 405 18.60 6.30 33.17
CA ASP A 405 19.64 7.33 33.32
C ASP A 405 19.40 8.54 32.39
N CYS A 406 18.88 9.63 32.96
CA CYS A 406 18.76 10.94 32.31
C CYS A 406 20.03 11.79 32.41
N SER A 407 20.96 11.46 33.32
CA SER A 407 22.15 12.30 33.56
C SER A 407 23.06 12.38 32.33
N TRP A 408 23.14 11.30 31.56
CA TRP A 408 23.85 11.30 30.27
C TRP A 408 23.21 12.27 29.28
N PHE A 409 21.89 12.26 29.14
CA PHE A 409 21.21 13.22 28.26
C PHE A 409 21.39 14.67 28.75
N ASP A 410 21.35 14.91 30.05
CA ASP A 410 21.56 16.27 30.58
C ASP A 410 22.97 16.81 30.27
N GLU A 411 23.99 15.95 30.29
CA GLU A 411 25.39 16.31 30.03
C GLU A 411 25.66 16.53 28.53
N TYR A 412 25.10 15.67 27.67
CA TYR A 412 25.43 15.67 26.23
C TYR A 412 24.40 16.37 25.34
N PHE A 413 23.11 16.38 25.71
CA PHE A 413 22.03 16.85 24.82
C PHE A 413 21.68 18.31 25.07
N LEU A 414 21.60 18.70 26.33
CA LEU A 414 21.18 20.04 26.73
C LEU A 414 22.16 21.10 26.20
N ASN A 415 21.66 22.03 25.39
CA ASN A 415 22.41 23.13 24.73
C ASN A 415 23.42 22.72 23.63
N HIS A 416 23.63 21.43 23.38
CA HIS A 416 24.60 20.97 22.37
C HIS A 416 23.93 20.30 21.16
N ILE A 417 23.00 19.39 21.41
CA ILE A 417 22.34 18.58 20.38
C ILE A 417 20.92 19.09 20.10
N VAL A 418 20.18 19.47 21.15
CA VAL A 418 18.77 19.88 21.05
C VAL A 418 18.65 21.38 20.81
N GLN A 419 18.02 21.75 19.69
CA GLN A 419 17.78 23.15 19.33
C GLN A 419 16.44 23.68 19.87
N GLY A 420 15.45 22.80 20.05
CA GLY A 420 14.16 23.11 20.66
C GLY A 420 14.13 22.85 22.17
N SER A 421 12.98 22.38 22.65
CA SER A 421 12.75 22.10 24.07
C SER A 421 13.35 20.76 24.47
N TYR A 422 14.03 20.72 25.61
CA TYR A 422 14.59 19.49 26.18
C TYR A 422 13.85 19.10 27.46
N LYS A 423 13.44 17.82 27.56
CA LYS A 423 12.91 17.23 28.78
C LYS A 423 13.19 15.72 28.85
N CYS A 424 13.92 15.30 29.88
CA CYS A 424 14.10 13.90 30.25
C CYS A 424 13.44 13.66 31.63
N VAL A 425 12.66 12.58 31.77
CA VAL A 425 12.04 12.17 33.03
C VAL A 425 12.58 10.79 33.40
N GLY A 426 13.38 10.74 34.47
CA GLY A 426 14.07 9.54 34.94
C GLY A 426 15.01 9.84 36.12
N ASN A 427 16.09 9.09 36.26
CA ASN A 427 17.15 9.31 37.23
C ASN A 427 18.22 10.29 36.69
N HIS A 428 18.41 11.42 37.37
CA HIS A 428 19.41 12.43 37.01
C HIS A 428 20.74 12.28 37.78
N THR A 429 20.89 11.20 38.56
CA THR A 429 22.12 10.93 39.32
C THR A 429 23.15 10.28 38.41
N LYS A 430 24.30 10.94 38.22
CA LYS A 430 25.42 10.41 37.43
C LYS A 430 25.87 9.03 37.97
N PRO A 431 25.83 7.96 37.17
CA PRO A 431 26.31 6.66 37.62
C PRO A 431 27.82 6.68 37.85
N ALA A 432 28.31 5.79 38.72
CA ALA A 432 29.75 5.69 39.02
C ALA A 432 30.58 5.19 37.82
N THR A 433 29.94 4.49 36.89
CA THR A 433 30.56 4.00 35.65
C THR A 433 30.00 4.80 34.49
N GLU A 434 30.90 5.33 33.65
CA GLU A 434 30.53 6.01 32.42
C GLU A 434 29.79 5.06 31.47
N ARG A 435 28.72 5.55 30.88
CA ARG A 435 27.89 4.79 29.96
C ARG A 435 28.65 4.53 28.65
N LYS A 436 28.53 3.31 28.13
CA LYS A 436 29.11 2.92 26.83
C LYS A 436 27.99 2.42 25.90
N PRO A 437 28.11 2.63 24.59
CA PRO A 437 27.12 2.13 23.64
C PRO A 437 27.10 0.60 23.64
N SER A 438 25.91 0.02 23.59
CA SER A 438 25.71 -1.44 23.50
C SER A 438 25.89 -1.99 22.08
N THR A 439 25.84 -1.11 21.08
CA THR A 439 25.99 -1.41 19.65
C THR A 439 26.88 -0.37 18.98
N PRO A 440 27.46 -0.65 17.79
CA PRO A 440 28.35 0.30 17.14
C PRO A 440 27.70 1.66 16.85
N THR A 441 28.53 2.72 16.87
CA THR A 441 28.11 4.10 16.60
C THR A 441 28.39 4.57 15.17
N ASP A 442 29.10 3.75 14.38
CA ASP A 442 29.38 3.99 12.97
C ASP A 442 29.03 2.76 12.10
N GLU A 443 28.59 3.03 10.86
CA GLU A 443 28.10 1.98 9.95
C GLU A 443 29.22 1.01 9.51
N ALA A 444 30.46 1.48 9.42
CA ALA A 444 31.61 0.65 9.03
C ALA A 444 31.84 -0.53 10.00
N ASP A 445 31.47 -0.36 11.26
CA ASP A 445 31.64 -1.38 12.29
C ASP A 445 30.56 -2.47 12.20
N LEU A 446 29.39 -2.17 11.60
CA LEU A 446 28.34 -3.17 11.39
C LEU A 446 28.72 -4.20 10.31
N GLU A 447 29.59 -3.85 9.36
CA GLU A 447 30.02 -4.77 8.30
C GLU A 447 31.03 -5.81 8.80
N ASP A 448 31.81 -5.52 9.85
CA ASP A 448 32.81 -6.46 10.39
C ASP A 448 32.15 -7.55 11.28
N GLU A 449 31.10 -7.20 12.03
CA GLU A 449 30.36 -8.12 12.91
C GLU A 449 29.63 -9.24 12.12
N GLY A 450 29.11 -8.94 10.93
CA GLY A 450 28.39 -9.92 10.09
C GLY A 450 29.27 -11.04 9.53
N SER A 451 30.61 -10.89 9.58
CA SER A 451 31.55 -11.85 9.00
C SER A 451 32.11 -12.89 10.00
N LYS A 452 31.88 -12.71 11.31
CA LYS A 452 32.49 -13.54 12.37
C LYS A 452 31.59 -14.66 12.92
N GLN A 453 30.35 -14.79 12.47
CA GLN A 453 29.43 -15.80 12.97
C GLN A 453 29.46 -17.08 12.12
N GLY A 454 30.59 -17.81 12.20
CA GLY A 454 30.80 -19.05 11.47
C GLY A 454 32.09 -19.77 11.85
N GLY A 455 32.24 -20.18 13.10
CA GLY A 455 33.39 -21.01 13.51
C GLY A 455 33.36 -21.37 14.99
N GLY A 456 32.86 -22.56 15.30
CA GLY A 456 32.86 -23.12 16.65
C GLY A 456 34.26 -23.48 17.16
N SER A 457 34.42 -23.30 18.48
CA SER A 457 35.38 -23.88 19.45
C SER A 457 36.62 -24.64 18.96
N SER A 458 37.79 -24.21 19.45
CA SER A 458 38.55 -25.03 20.42
C SER A 458 39.66 -24.24 21.11
N SER A 459 39.79 -24.53 22.40
CA SER A 459 40.90 -24.24 23.28
C SER A 459 42.22 -24.76 22.73
N GLU A 460 43.28 -23.94 22.75
CA GLU A 460 44.62 -24.43 23.09
C GLU A 460 45.59 -23.30 23.47
N ASN A 461 46.44 -23.66 24.42
CA ASN A 461 47.40 -22.84 25.14
C ASN A 461 48.78 -23.12 24.53
N GLY A 462 49.58 -22.11 24.18
CA GLY A 462 50.96 -22.36 23.74
C GLY A 462 51.63 -21.17 23.07
N GLY A 463 52.62 -20.59 23.74
CA GLY A 463 53.43 -19.49 23.23
C GLY A 463 54.44 -19.91 22.15
N GLY A 464 54.98 -18.92 21.45
CA GLY A 464 56.11 -19.11 20.54
C GLY A 464 56.21 -18.09 19.42
N SER A 465 56.99 -17.04 19.67
CA SER A 465 57.89 -16.29 18.79
C SER A 465 57.75 -16.34 17.25
N SER A 466 57.74 -15.11 16.71
CA SER A 466 58.58 -14.60 15.61
C SER A 466 58.22 -14.82 14.14
N SER A 467 58.43 -13.72 13.41
CA SER A 467 58.85 -13.58 12.00
C SER A 467 57.77 -13.63 10.91
N GLY A 468 57.45 -12.43 10.42
CA GLY A 468 57.44 -12.01 9.01
C GLY A 468 56.79 -12.91 7.96
N SER A 469 55.73 -12.40 7.33
CA SER A 469 55.57 -12.55 5.89
C SER A 469 54.76 -11.39 5.31
N ASN A 470 55.39 -10.67 4.39
CA ASN A 470 54.77 -9.78 3.45
C ASN A 470 53.86 -10.57 2.49
N GLY A 471 52.78 -9.93 2.01
CA GLY A 471 52.12 -10.36 0.77
C GLY A 471 50.62 -10.09 0.75
N GLY A 472 50.18 -9.11 -0.03
CA GLY A 472 48.75 -8.92 -0.30
C GLY A 472 48.40 -7.59 -0.99
N LEU A 473 48.83 -7.41 -2.24
CA LEU A 473 48.31 -6.38 -3.15
C LEU A 473 46.89 -6.74 -3.58
N SER A 474 45.98 -5.76 -3.60
CA SER A 474 44.90 -5.71 -4.60
C SER A 474 44.42 -4.28 -4.81
N THR A 475 45.32 -3.45 -5.33
CA THR A 475 45.02 -2.23 -6.08
C THR A 475 44.73 -2.63 -7.53
N GLY A 476 43.46 -2.68 -7.93
CA GLY A 476 43.10 -3.14 -9.27
C GLY A 476 41.65 -2.95 -9.69
N ALA A 477 41.10 -1.73 -9.59
CA ALA A 477 39.94 -1.27 -10.40
C ALA A 477 39.67 0.25 -10.18
N LYS A 478 40.62 1.13 -10.50
CA LYS A 478 40.36 2.58 -10.63
C LYS A 478 41.09 3.12 -11.86
N ALA A 479 40.56 2.80 -13.03
CA ALA A 479 40.91 3.46 -14.28
C ALA A 479 39.69 3.41 -15.22
N GLY A 480 38.99 4.54 -15.35
CA GLY A 480 37.93 4.71 -16.35
C GLY A 480 36.74 5.52 -15.87
N ILE A 481 36.84 6.86 -15.95
CA ILE A 481 35.88 7.82 -16.54
C ILE A 481 36.51 9.19 -16.29
N GLY A 482 37.38 9.59 -17.21
CA GLY A 482 38.03 10.89 -17.24
C GLY A 482 37.87 11.48 -18.63
N ALA A 483 36.62 11.83 -19.00
CA ALA A 483 36.25 12.73 -20.09
C ALA A 483 34.71 12.75 -20.23
N GLY A 484 34.02 13.50 -19.35
CA GLY A 484 32.55 13.58 -19.43
C GLY A 484 31.86 14.65 -18.59
N VAL A 485 32.60 15.43 -17.80
CA VAL A 485 32.01 16.41 -16.86
C VAL A 485 32.01 17.84 -17.44
N GLY A 486 32.61 18.07 -18.61
CA GLY A 486 32.72 19.41 -19.19
C GLY A 486 31.44 19.98 -19.80
N VAL A 487 30.48 19.13 -20.23
CA VAL A 487 29.31 19.58 -21.01
C VAL A 487 28.03 19.68 -20.16
N ALA A 488 27.87 18.84 -19.13
CA ALA A 488 26.67 18.88 -18.26
C ALA A 488 26.62 20.13 -17.35
N GLY A 489 27.79 20.63 -16.90
CA GLY A 489 27.86 21.84 -16.05
C GLY A 489 27.45 23.13 -16.76
N LEU A 490 27.69 23.24 -18.07
CA LEU A 490 27.32 24.43 -18.85
C LEU A 490 25.82 24.49 -19.18
N ILE A 491 25.17 23.33 -19.33
CA ILE A 491 23.72 23.28 -19.58
C ILE A 491 22.94 23.68 -18.32
N LEU A 492 23.38 23.24 -17.14
CA LEU A 492 22.73 23.60 -15.87
C LEU A 492 22.88 25.09 -15.53
N LEU A 493 24.02 25.72 -15.82
CA LEU A 493 24.20 27.16 -15.60
C LEU A 493 23.34 28.03 -16.53
N SER A 494 23.08 27.57 -17.76
CA SER A 494 22.22 28.29 -18.72
C SER A 494 20.73 28.25 -18.36
N LEU A 495 20.25 27.19 -17.72
CA LEU A 495 18.86 27.05 -17.29
C LEU A 495 18.55 27.87 -16.02
N SER A 496 19.51 28.02 -15.11
CA SER A 496 19.35 28.86 -13.91
C SER A 496 19.25 30.36 -14.20
N ALA A 497 19.86 30.85 -15.28
CA ALA A 497 19.78 32.27 -15.66
C ALA A 497 18.45 32.66 -16.33
N GLY A 498 17.77 31.71 -17.00
CA GLY A 498 16.48 31.96 -17.67
C GLY A 498 15.29 32.13 -16.73
N PHE A 499 15.34 31.50 -15.55
CA PHE A 499 14.22 31.50 -14.59
C PHE A 499 14.07 32.83 -13.81
N LEU A 500 15.16 33.58 -13.62
CA LEU A 500 15.11 34.84 -12.87
C LEU A 500 14.63 36.04 -13.70
N ILE A 501 14.61 35.95 -15.03
CA ILE A 501 14.18 37.04 -15.91
C ILE A 501 12.66 36.96 -16.22
N GLY A 502 12.03 35.80 -16.04
CA GLY A 502 10.60 35.59 -16.33
C GLY A 502 9.61 36.12 -15.29
N LYS A 503 10.05 36.59 -14.11
CA LYS A 503 9.15 36.93 -12.99
C LYS A 503 8.73 38.40 -12.88
N LYS A 504 9.06 39.26 -13.85
CA LYS A 504 8.65 40.67 -13.86
C LYS A 504 7.69 41.00 -15.00
N THR A 505 6.44 40.55 -14.92
CA THR A 505 5.27 41.33 -15.40
C THR A 505 3.98 40.61 -15.06
N LYS A 506 3.32 41.05 -13.99
CA LYS A 506 1.87 41.29 -13.93
C LYS A 506 1.57 42.04 -12.64
N ARG A 507 1.23 43.32 -12.81
CA ARG A 507 0.74 44.22 -11.75
C ARG A 507 -0.74 43.91 -11.48
N LEU A 508 -1.11 44.07 -10.21
CA LEU A 508 -2.47 44.10 -9.65
C LEU A 508 -3.32 45.26 -10.22
N PRO A 509 -4.65 45.15 -10.06
CA PRO A 509 -5.35 46.24 -9.35
C PRO A 509 -6.39 45.72 -8.34
N GLY A 510 -6.47 46.36 -7.18
CA GLY A 510 -7.60 46.23 -6.25
C GLY A 510 -7.22 46.40 -4.78
N ALA A 511 -6.93 47.62 -4.34
CA ALA A 511 -6.77 47.98 -2.93
C ALA A 511 -8.12 48.40 -2.33
N VAL A 512 -8.52 47.77 -1.23
CA VAL A 512 -9.51 48.30 -0.29
C VAL A 512 -8.80 48.59 1.02
N ILE A 513 -8.97 49.82 1.49
CA ILE A 513 -8.37 50.39 2.69
C ILE A 513 -9.23 50.00 3.88
N HIS A 514 -8.66 49.35 4.89
CA HIS A 514 -9.18 49.40 6.26
C HIS A 514 -8.04 49.69 7.24
N THR A 515 -8.07 50.92 7.73
CA THR A 515 -7.36 51.42 8.91
C THR A 515 -8.04 50.89 10.16
N ALA A 516 -7.30 50.29 11.09
CA ALA A 516 -7.56 50.44 12.53
C ALA A 516 -6.40 49.84 13.35
N GLU A 517 -5.76 50.76 14.05
CA GLU A 517 -4.88 50.67 15.20
C GLU A 517 -5.58 50.02 16.41
N SER A 518 -4.88 49.18 17.20
CA SER A 518 -5.16 48.97 18.64
C SER A 518 -4.12 48.03 19.25
N GLY A 519 -3.45 48.51 20.30
CA GLY A 519 -2.38 47.82 21.02
C GLY A 519 -2.84 46.65 21.90
N TYR A 520 -1.88 45.79 22.22
CA TYR A 520 -2.05 44.69 23.17
C TYR A 520 -1.86 45.18 24.61
N HIS A 521 -2.92 45.07 25.41
CA HIS A 521 -2.84 45.07 26.86
C HIS A 521 -2.94 43.64 27.40
N LYS A 522 -2.01 43.34 28.30
CA LYS A 522 -1.88 42.17 29.16
C LYS A 522 -3.10 42.07 30.09
N ALA A 523 -3.75 40.90 30.17
CA ALA A 523 -4.78 40.64 31.18
C ALA A 523 -4.16 39.88 32.36
N GLU A 524 -4.15 40.53 33.52
CA GLU A 524 -4.05 39.88 34.83
C GLU A 524 -5.43 39.29 35.17
N LEU A 525 -5.46 38.07 35.71
CA LEU A 525 -6.70 37.40 36.13
C LEU A 525 -6.53 36.89 37.57
N ASP A 526 -6.80 37.76 38.53
CA ASP A 526 -7.19 37.41 39.89
C ASP A 526 -8.65 37.82 40.09
N GLY A 527 -9.49 36.95 40.67
CA GLY A 527 -10.80 37.38 41.14
C GLY A 527 -11.88 36.30 41.21
N HIS A 528 -12.07 35.78 42.42
CA HIS A 528 -13.23 35.08 42.96
C HIS A 528 -14.59 35.32 42.28
N GLY A 529 -15.25 34.22 41.90
CA GLY A 529 -16.67 34.19 41.49
C GLY A 529 -17.38 32.93 42.00
N LYS A 530 -18.22 33.15 43.01
CA LYS A 530 -19.33 32.35 43.59
C LYS A 530 -19.88 31.16 42.75
N PRO A 531 -20.21 30.00 43.35
CA PRO A 531 -20.77 28.86 42.61
C PRO A 531 -22.25 29.08 42.25
N PRO A 532 -22.69 28.73 41.02
CA PRO A 532 -24.10 28.71 40.67
C PRO A 532 -24.80 27.46 41.20
N ALA A 533 -26.10 27.66 41.44
CA ALA A 533 -27.04 26.77 42.09
C ALA A 533 -27.28 25.45 41.35
N SER A 534 -27.74 24.49 42.15
CA SER A 534 -28.21 23.15 41.78
C SER A 534 -29.13 23.14 40.57
N VAL A 535 -28.78 22.34 39.56
CA VAL A 535 -29.71 21.84 38.55
C VAL A 535 -30.22 20.49 39.01
N GLU A 536 -31.54 20.45 39.07
CA GLU A 536 -32.45 19.38 39.47
C GLU A 536 -32.28 18.14 38.58
N ALA A 537 -32.04 17.00 39.21
CA ALA A 537 -31.95 15.71 38.54
C ALA A 537 -33.34 15.28 38.05
N SER A 538 -33.53 15.26 36.74
CA SER A 538 -34.67 14.58 36.13
C SER A 538 -34.43 13.08 36.15
N GLU A 539 -35.27 12.43 36.94
CA GLU A 539 -35.47 11.00 37.11
C GLU A 539 -35.89 10.37 35.76
N MET A 540 -34.98 9.60 35.14
CA MET A 540 -35.28 8.84 33.93
C MET A 540 -35.81 7.47 34.33
N GLN A 541 -37.04 7.20 33.92
CA GLN A 541 -37.80 5.99 34.25
C GLN A 541 -37.14 4.73 33.69
N ASP A 542 -36.80 3.82 34.62
CA ASP A 542 -36.46 2.43 34.41
C ASP A 542 -37.65 1.68 33.79
N THR A 543 -37.51 1.25 32.54
CA THR A 543 -38.49 0.41 31.85
C THR A 543 -37.87 -0.93 31.49
N GLY A 544 -38.26 -1.95 32.24
CA GLY A 544 -38.58 -3.26 31.67
C GLY A 544 -37.41 -4.22 31.47
N LYS A 545 -37.12 -5.00 32.51
CA LYS A 545 -36.51 -6.32 32.37
C LYS A 545 -37.39 -7.20 31.48
N SER A 546 -36.85 -7.64 30.34
CA SER A 546 -37.42 -8.71 29.53
C SER A 546 -36.65 -9.99 29.82
N GLU A 547 -37.31 -10.95 30.45
CA GLU A 547 -36.78 -12.28 30.75
C GLU A 547 -36.69 -13.10 29.44
N LEU A 548 -35.49 -13.61 29.14
CA LEU A 548 -35.29 -14.58 28.05
C LEU A 548 -35.66 -15.99 28.52
N PRO A 549 -36.38 -16.79 27.70
CA PRO A 549 -36.68 -18.17 28.06
C PRO A 549 -35.46 -19.08 27.88
N VAL A 550 -35.28 -19.92 28.90
CA VAL A 550 -34.33 -21.04 28.96
C VAL A 550 -34.71 -22.07 27.89
N ASN A 551 -33.76 -22.38 26.99
CA ASN A 551 -33.91 -23.44 26.00
C ASN A 551 -33.30 -24.75 26.55
N PRO A 552 -34.02 -25.89 26.55
CA PRO A 552 -33.53 -27.13 27.14
C PRO A 552 -32.57 -27.88 26.21
N ALA A 553 -31.70 -28.65 26.87
CA ALA A 553 -30.64 -29.49 26.32
C ALA A 553 -31.10 -30.42 25.18
N ARG A 554 -30.28 -30.48 24.13
CA ARG A 554 -30.37 -31.46 23.04
C ARG A 554 -29.63 -32.73 23.45
N ALA A 555 -30.37 -33.84 23.50
CA ALA A 555 -29.86 -35.18 23.76
C ALA A 555 -28.91 -35.65 22.65
N GLU A 556 -27.80 -36.26 23.07
CA GLU A 556 -26.98 -37.14 22.24
C GLU A 556 -27.78 -38.40 21.88
N LEU A 557 -27.65 -38.83 20.62
CA LEU A 557 -28.14 -40.12 20.17
C LEU A 557 -26.99 -40.80 19.43
N ALA A 558 -26.47 -41.86 20.05
CA ALA A 558 -25.55 -42.80 19.46
C ALA A 558 -26.25 -43.58 18.34
N GLY A 559 -25.55 -43.73 17.22
CA GLY A 559 -25.87 -44.58 16.08
C GLY A 559 -24.62 -44.74 15.23
#